data_AF-A0A934XR06-F1
#
_entry.id   AF-A0A934XR06-F1
#
_cell.length_a   1.000
_cell.length_b   1.000
_cell.length_c   1.000
_cell.angle_alpha   90.00
_cell.angle_beta   90.00
_cell.angle_gamma   90.00
#
_symmetry.space_group_name_H-M   'P 1'
#
loop_
_entity.id
_entity.type
_entity.pdbx_description
1 polymer ?
#
loop_
_entity_poly.entity_id
_entity_poly.type
_entity_poly.pdbx_seq_one_letter_code
_entity_poly.pdbx_strand_id
1 'polypeptide(L)'
;MNRTVSTAGYHDIVYRVALGAASYEASERLIAYWWDGAAWQKIETIKNGDPEENGALHLMEFSLPAGAANRSDFKLAFGQWSADSSDFGYIDNVEVLGIAN
;
A
#
# COMPACT_ATOMS: atom_id res chain seq x y z
N MET A 1 -10.60 -11.99 -3.61
CA MET A 1 -9.72 -12.34 -4.74
C MET A 1 -8.31 -11.98 -4.34
N ASN A 2 -7.32 -12.86 -4.51
CA ASN A 2 -5.91 -12.51 -4.30
C ASN A 2 -5.18 -12.59 -5.65
N ARG A 3 -4.16 -11.76 -5.83
CA ARG A 3 -3.25 -11.82 -6.97
C ARG A 3 -1.83 -11.78 -6.43
N THR A 4 -1.03 -12.77 -6.79
CA THR A 4 0.38 -12.81 -6.41
C THR A 4 1.20 -12.14 -7.50
N VAL A 5 2.02 -11.18 -7.10
CA VAL A 5 3.06 -10.57 -7.94
C VAL A 5 4.38 -11.10 -7.39
N SER A 6 5.14 -11.84 -8.19
CA SER A 6 6.42 -12.38 -7.74
C SER A 6 7.52 -11.34 -7.90
N THR A 7 8.41 -11.26 -6.91
CA THR A 7 9.67 -10.52 -6.95
C THR A 7 10.88 -11.45 -7.11
N ALA A 8 10.66 -12.72 -7.49
CA ALA A 8 11.74 -13.69 -7.70
C ALA A 8 12.69 -13.23 -8.82
N GLY A 9 13.99 -13.26 -8.56
CA GLY A 9 14.98 -12.74 -9.51
C GLY A 9 15.17 -11.22 -9.49
N TYR A 10 14.51 -10.50 -8.56
CA TYR A 10 14.68 -9.05 -8.39
C TYR A 10 15.16 -8.69 -6.99
N HIS A 11 15.90 -7.58 -6.89
CA HIS A 11 16.30 -6.89 -5.67
C HIS A 11 15.88 -5.42 -5.70
N ASP A 12 16.12 -4.68 -4.60
CA ASP A 12 15.76 -3.27 -4.44
C ASP A 12 14.31 -2.97 -4.86
N ILE A 13 13.38 -3.69 -4.23
CA ILE A 13 11.96 -3.63 -4.58
C ILE A 13 11.40 -2.26 -4.19
N VAL A 14 10.79 -1.59 -5.17
CA VAL A 14 10.07 -0.34 -4.99
C VAL A 14 8.59 -0.58 -5.19
N TYR A 15 7.79 -0.09 -4.25
CA TYR A 15 6.35 -0.06 -4.34
C TYR A 15 5.90 1.36 -4.67
N ARG A 16 5.17 1.51 -5.79
CA ARG A 16 4.59 2.79 -6.20
C ARG A 16 3.08 2.66 -6.29
N VAL A 17 2.36 3.65 -5.79
CA VAL A 17 0.91 3.64 -5.74
C VAL A 17 0.37 5.06 -5.66
N ALA A 18 -0.78 5.33 -6.27
CA ALA A 18 -1.55 6.53 -5.98
C ALA A 18 -2.58 6.22 -4.87
N LEU A 19 -2.49 6.92 -3.75
CA LEU A 19 -3.41 6.78 -2.62
C LEU A 19 -4.06 8.10 -2.26
N GLY A 20 -5.26 8.02 -1.72
CA GLY A 20 -5.97 9.17 -1.17
C GLY A 20 -7.11 8.72 -0.26
N ALA A 21 -7.61 9.65 0.53
CA ALA A 21 -8.82 9.45 1.32
C ALA A 21 -9.71 10.70 1.29
N ALA A 22 -10.98 10.52 1.68
CA ALA A 22 -11.91 11.61 1.93
C ALA A 22 -12.92 11.26 3.01
N SER A 23 -13.33 12.31 3.72
CA SER A 23 -14.37 12.33 4.75
C SER A 23 -14.00 11.64 6.06
N TYR A 24 -12.71 11.31 6.28
CA TYR A 24 -12.34 10.54 7.46
C TYR A 24 -12.52 11.29 8.78
N GLU A 25 -12.97 10.57 9.79
CA GLU A 25 -13.02 10.99 11.17
C GLU A 25 -11.86 10.41 12.01
N ALA A 26 -11.76 10.82 13.28
CA ALA A 26 -10.56 10.66 14.09
C ALA A 26 -10.05 9.20 14.25
N SER A 27 -10.90 8.19 14.03
CA SER A 27 -10.51 6.78 14.16
C SER A 27 -10.29 6.08 12.81
N GLU A 28 -10.54 6.76 11.71
CA GLU A 28 -10.63 6.16 10.39
C GLU A 28 -9.31 6.26 9.65
N ARG A 29 -9.09 5.28 8.77
CA ARG A 29 -7.80 5.12 8.12
C ARG A 29 -7.86 4.20 6.90
N LEU A 30 -7.12 4.59 5.87
CA LEU A 30 -6.68 3.75 4.76
C LEU A 30 -5.25 3.31 5.03
N ILE A 31 -4.97 2.02 4.89
CA ILE A 31 -3.64 1.47 5.12
C ILE A 31 -3.23 0.62 3.92
N ALA A 32 -2.04 0.90 3.39
CA ALA A 32 -1.35 0.03 2.44
C ALA A 32 -0.40 -0.91 3.19
N TYR A 33 -0.36 -2.18 2.76
CA TYR A 33 0.40 -3.24 3.42
C TYR A 33 1.24 -4.04 2.44
N TRP A 34 2.32 -4.63 2.95
CA TRP A 34 3.04 -5.73 2.29
C TRP A 34 3.21 -6.93 3.21
N TRP A 35 3.37 -8.12 2.63
CA TRP A 35 3.59 -9.36 3.36
C TRP A 35 5.08 -9.69 3.43
N ASP A 36 5.63 -9.81 4.65
CA ASP A 36 7.05 -10.12 4.87
C ASP A 36 7.39 -11.62 4.88
N GLY A 37 6.36 -12.49 4.78
CA GLY A 37 6.50 -13.94 4.92
C GLY A 37 5.89 -14.52 6.19
N ALA A 38 5.66 -13.69 7.20
CA ALA A 38 5.11 -14.07 8.49
C ALA A 38 3.95 -13.18 8.94
N ALA A 39 4.00 -11.88 8.63
CA ALA A 39 3.01 -10.89 9.01
C ALA A 39 2.79 -9.83 7.92
N TRP A 40 1.63 -9.18 7.99
CA TRP A 40 1.35 -7.99 7.21
C TRP A 40 2.00 -6.77 7.87
N GLN A 41 2.85 -6.09 7.12
CA GLN A 41 3.53 -4.88 7.53
C GLN A 41 2.86 -3.66 6.90
N LYS A 42 2.69 -2.58 7.68
CA LYS A 42 2.13 -1.32 7.17
C LYS A 42 3.21 -0.56 6.41
N ILE A 43 2.84 -0.06 5.23
CA ILE A 43 3.68 0.82 4.42
C ILE A 43 3.31 2.27 4.70
N GLU A 44 2.02 2.59 4.54
CA GLU A 44 1.47 3.94 4.69
C GLU A 44 0.12 3.88 5.41
N THR A 45 -0.22 4.93 6.15
CA THR A 45 -1.51 5.08 6.83
C THR A 45 -2.01 6.51 6.64
N ILE A 46 -3.03 6.68 5.80
CA ILE A 46 -3.76 7.95 5.65
C ILE A 46 -4.90 7.95 6.66
N LYS A 47 -4.98 8.98 7.49
CA LYS A 47 -6.04 9.23 8.50
C LYS A 47 -6.55 10.67 8.39
N ASN A 48 -7.61 10.98 9.14
CA ASN A 48 -8.16 12.34 9.23
C ASN A 48 -7.06 13.39 9.51
N GLY A 49 -7.05 14.44 8.68
CA GLY A 49 -6.15 15.58 8.79
C GLY A 49 -4.78 15.38 8.16
N ASP A 50 -4.49 14.18 7.62
CA ASP A 50 -3.31 14.01 6.77
C ASP A 50 -3.50 14.75 5.43
N PRO A 51 -2.42 15.25 4.80
CA PRO A 51 -2.52 16.00 3.54
C PRO A 51 -3.23 15.24 2.41
N GLU A 52 -3.18 13.90 2.43
CA GLU A 52 -3.76 13.01 1.44
C GLU A 52 -5.22 12.63 1.72
N GLU A 53 -5.77 13.08 2.85
CA GLU A 53 -7.19 13.04 3.17
C GLU A 53 -7.88 14.31 2.64
N ASN A 54 -7.89 14.46 1.31
CA ASN A 54 -8.40 15.67 0.64
C ASN A 54 -9.26 15.39 -0.59
N GLY A 55 -9.68 14.14 -0.79
CA GLY A 55 -10.48 13.73 -1.94
C GLY A 55 -9.72 13.59 -3.26
N ALA A 56 -8.38 13.60 -3.23
CA ALA A 56 -7.56 13.40 -4.41
C ALA A 56 -6.56 12.25 -4.24
N LEU A 57 -6.15 11.66 -5.37
CA LEU A 57 -5.08 10.66 -5.43
C LEU A 57 -3.71 11.35 -5.44
N HIS A 58 -2.79 10.87 -4.60
CA HIS A 58 -1.41 11.34 -4.51
C HIS A 58 -0.46 10.17 -4.82
N LEU A 59 0.44 10.37 -5.77
CA LEU A 59 1.43 9.36 -6.13
C LEU A 59 2.50 9.26 -5.03
N MET A 60 2.70 8.06 -4.51
CA MET A 60 3.64 7.74 -3.46
C MET A 60 4.58 6.63 -3.91
N GLU A 61 5.82 6.67 -3.42
CA GLU A 61 6.85 5.69 -3.73
C GLU A 61 7.59 5.27 -2.47
N PHE A 62 7.73 3.96 -2.27
CA PHE A 62 8.32 3.36 -1.08
C PHE A 62 9.35 2.31 -1.46
N SER A 63 10.59 2.48 -0.99
CA SER A 63 11.58 1.40 -1.02
C SER A 63 11.23 0.36 0.04
N LEU A 64 10.99 -0.88 -0.38
CA LEU A 64 10.67 -1.96 0.56
C LEU A 64 11.95 -2.59 1.14
N PRO A 65 11.89 -3.12 2.37
CA PRO A 65 13.03 -3.80 2.97
C PRO A 65 13.51 -5.01 2.16
N ALA A 66 14.75 -5.46 2.40
CA ALA A 66 15.35 -6.60 1.70
C ALA A 66 14.49 -7.89 1.75
N GLY A 67 13.64 -8.07 2.75
CA GLY A 67 12.69 -9.18 2.85
C GLY A 67 11.60 -9.19 1.76
N ALA A 68 11.42 -8.11 1.00
CA ALA A 68 10.53 -8.05 -0.16
C ALA A 68 11.17 -8.60 -1.45
N ALA A 69 12.51 -8.67 -1.51
CA ALA A 69 13.25 -9.13 -2.68
C ALA A 69 13.24 -10.65 -2.83
N ASN A 70 13.40 -11.12 -4.06
CA ASN A 70 13.54 -12.53 -4.41
C ASN A 70 12.45 -13.46 -3.84
N ARG A 71 11.17 -13.04 -3.90
CA ARG A 71 10.06 -13.82 -3.33
C ARG A 71 9.03 -14.25 -4.37
N SER A 72 8.68 -15.53 -4.36
CA SER A 72 7.58 -16.07 -5.16
C SER A 72 6.20 -15.77 -4.58
N ASP A 73 6.14 -15.45 -3.29
CA ASP A 73 4.93 -15.24 -2.50
C ASP A 73 4.76 -13.79 -2.03
N PHE A 74 5.41 -12.83 -2.69
CA PHE A 74 5.20 -11.40 -2.41
C PHE A 74 3.73 -11.00 -2.63
N LYS A 75 3.21 -10.18 -1.71
CA LYS A 75 1.81 -9.75 -1.69
C LYS A 75 1.71 -8.33 -1.16
N LEU A 76 0.75 -7.59 -1.72
CA LEU A 76 0.28 -6.31 -1.23
C LEU A 76 -1.17 -6.44 -0.76
N ALA A 77 -1.58 -5.56 0.13
CA ALA A 77 -2.97 -5.43 0.53
C ALA A 77 -3.31 -3.98 0.85
N PHE A 78 -4.60 -3.67 0.79
CA PHE A 78 -5.17 -2.41 1.23
C PHE A 78 -6.30 -2.70 2.20
N GLY A 79 -6.39 -1.90 3.26
CA GLY A 79 -7.45 -2.02 4.25
C GLY A 79 -7.95 -0.66 4.67
N GLN A 80 -9.27 -0.51 4.69
CA GLN A 80 -9.94 0.64 5.28
C GLN A 80 -10.56 0.20 6.61
N TRP A 81 -10.38 0.99 7.65
CA TRP A 81 -10.76 0.62 9.02
C TRP A 81 -11.57 1.71 9.68
N SER A 82 -12.55 1.30 10.49
CA SER A 82 -13.47 2.15 11.24
C SER A 82 -14.38 3.05 10.41
N ALA A 83 -14.19 3.08 9.08
CA ALA A 83 -14.99 3.81 8.12
C ALA A 83 -16.43 3.28 7.98
N ASP A 84 -17.33 4.19 7.64
CA ASP A 84 -18.70 3.96 7.24
C ASP A 84 -18.94 4.17 5.73
N SER A 85 -20.21 4.24 5.33
CA SER A 85 -20.62 4.38 3.92
C SER A 85 -20.28 5.73 3.28
N SER A 86 -19.87 6.71 4.08
CA SER A 86 -19.59 8.09 3.67
C SER A 86 -18.09 8.36 3.54
N ASP A 87 -17.26 7.36 3.83
CA ASP A 87 -15.81 7.47 3.88
C ASP A 87 -15.18 6.74 2.70
N PHE A 88 -14.21 7.41 2.09
CA PHE A 88 -13.66 6.94 0.83
C PHE A 88 -12.16 6.72 0.94
N GLY A 89 -11.74 5.51 0.58
CA GLY A 89 -10.35 5.21 0.24
C GLY A 89 -10.18 5.11 -1.27
N TYR A 90 -9.20 5.83 -1.81
CA TYR A 90 -8.87 5.83 -3.23
C TYR A 90 -7.53 5.13 -3.45
N ILE A 91 -7.49 4.23 -4.43
CA ILE A 91 -6.30 3.45 -4.79
C ILE A 91 -6.24 3.39 -6.31
N ASP A 92 -5.12 3.80 -6.89
CA ASP A 92 -4.85 3.67 -8.32
C ASP A 92 -3.36 3.44 -8.61
N ASN A 93 -3.03 3.07 -9.85
CA ASN A 93 -1.67 2.92 -10.35
C ASN A 93 -0.74 2.07 -9.45
N VAL A 94 -1.22 0.91 -8.99
CA VAL A 94 -0.44 0.00 -8.14
C VAL A 94 0.65 -0.68 -8.95
N GLU A 95 1.91 -0.38 -8.63
CA GLU A 95 3.10 -0.87 -9.31
C GLU A 95 4.12 -1.46 -8.34
N VAL A 96 4.73 -2.57 -8.74
CA VAL A 96 5.87 -3.18 -8.05
C VAL A 96 7.03 -3.22 -9.03
N LEU A 97 8.11 -2.53 -8.68
CA LEU A 97 9.31 -2.36 -9.47
C LEU A 97 10.48 -3.04 -8.76
N GLY A 98 11.50 -3.43 -9.51
CA GLY A 98 12.71 -4.01 -8.95
C GLY A 98 13.84 -4.04 -9.96
N ILE A 99 15.07 -4.20 -9.47
CA ILE A 99 16.28 -4.37 -10.29
C ILE A 99 16.50 -5.87 -10.49
N ALA A 100 16.67 -6.31 -11.74
CA ALA A 100 16.94 -7.71 -12.03
C ALA A 100 18.33 -8.12 -11.52
N ASN A 101 18.42 -9.30 -10.92
CA ASN A 101 19.69 -9.93 -10.55
C ASN A 101 20.50 -10.38 -11.78
#